data_AF-A0A4D7QT29-F1
#
_entry.id   AF-A0A4D7QT29-F1
#
_cell.length_a   1.000
_cell.length_b   1.000
_cell.length_c   1.000
_cell.angle_alpha   90.00
_cell.angle_beta   90.00
_cell.angle_gamma   90.00
#
_symmetry.space_group_name_H-M   'P 1'
#
loop_
_entity.id
_entity.type
_entity.pdbx_description
1 polymer ?
#
loop_
_entity_poly.entity_id
_entity_poly.type
_entity_poly.pdbx_seq_one_letter_code
_entity_poly.pdbx_strand_id
1 'polypeptide(L)'
;MDLPLIRRTALGIGLLGCGLLLGGTVPAHADLKLCNTTAGRVGVSIGYKDGEGWTTEGWWNIAARSCETILRGPLVARFYYLYAVDYDHGGEWAGRAFMCTRDKEFTIRGIEQCLARGYDRVGFFEVDTQDQRAWTVQLTDDGQQAQPQPPMAAPVPPPAPGRRPTSSSQPETRQAAPRSTPLPGAPLGSGLPGGLPTGVPAFTAPR
;
A
#
# COMPACT_ATOMS: atom_id res chain seq x y z
N MET A 1 -46.75 61.56 -52.72
CA MET A 1 -47.41 60.29 -53.05
C MET A 1 -46.84 59.21 -52.15
N ASP A 2 -46.79 59.36 -50.83
CA ASP A 2 -47.86 59.46 -49.81
C ASP A 2 -47.89 58.17 -48.99
N LEU A 3 -47.51 58.30 -47.71
CA LEU A 3 -47.79 57.33 -46.65
C LEU A 3 -49.30 57.20 -46.45
N PRO A 4 -49.75 56.05 -45.91
CA PRO A 4 -50.64 56.13 -44.75
C PRO A 4 -50.06 55.49 -43.49
N LEU A 5 -50.20 56.28 -42.43
CA LEU A 5 -49.88 56.11 -41.02
C LEU A 5 -51.06 55.39 -40.30
N ILE A 6 -50.75 54.43 -39.41
CA ILE A 6 -51.41 54.17 -38.09
C ILE A 6 -52.77 53.43 -38.08
N ARG A 7 -52.84 52.25 -37.44
CA ARG A 7 -53.34 52.12 -36.05
C ARG A 7 -53.11 50.75 -35.41
N ARG A 8 -52.73 50.83 -34.13
CA ARG A 8 -52.32 49.82 -33.16
C ARG A 8 -53.51 49.03 -32.60
N THR A 9 -53.29 47.77 -32.23
CA THR A 9 -53.84 47.05 -31.04
C THR A 9 -53.16 45.67 -31.01
N ALA A 10 -52.11 45.46 -30.21
CA ALA A 10 -52.06 45.06 -28.79
C ALA A 10 -52.40 43.57 -28.51
N LEU A 11 -51.41 42.92 -27.86
CA LEU A 11 -51.43 41.71 -27.01
C LEU A 11 -51.52 40.31 -27.62
N GLY A 12 -50.56 39.46 -27.22
CA GLY A 12 -50.67 38.00 -27.37
C GLY A 12 -49.42 37.18 -27.02
N ILE A 13 -48.96 37.22 -25.76
CA ILE A 13 -48.39 36.09 -24.99
C ILE A 13 -47.10 35.43 -25.53
N GLY A 14 -45.99 35.67 -24.81
CA GLY A 14 -44.78 34.84 -24.92
C GLY A 14 -44.90 33.52 -24.16
N LEU A 15 -44.13 32.52 -24.59
CA LEU A 15 -43.55 31.51 -23.71
C LEU A 15 -42.50 30.70 -24.48
N LEU A 16 -41.31 30.67 -23.89
CA LEU A 16 -40.14 29.93 -24.34
C LEU A 16 -40.47 28.43 -24.37
N GLY A 17 -40.38 27.81 -25.55
CA GLY A 17 -40.35 26.36 -25.69
C GLY A 17 -38.97 25.80 -25.36
N CYS A 18 -38.57 25.84 -24.09
CA CYS A 18 -37.41 25.10 -23.59
C CYS A 18 -37.92 23.82 -22.90
N GLY A 19 -38.18 22.79 -23.69
CA GLY A 19 -38.82 21.55 -23.26
C GLY A 19 -37.84 20.41 -23.02
N LEU A 20 -37.20 20.46 -21.85
CA LEU A 20 -36.83 19.32 -20.98
C LEU A 20 -36.19 18.06 -21.64
N LEU A 21 -34.85 18.07 -21.71
CA LEU A 21 -34.06 16.84 -21.77
C LEU A 21 -34.19 16.10 -20.43
N LEU A 22 -34.98 15.04 -20.40
CA LEU A 22 -35.02 14.06 -19.29
C LEU A 22 -33.69 13.29 -19.27
N GLY A 23 -32.65 13.91 -18.73
CA GLY A 23 -31.38 13.25 -18.45
C GLY A 23 -31.55 12.28 -17.28
N GLY A 24 -31.74 11.00 -17.59
CA GLY A 24 -31.66 9.93 -16.60
C GLY A 24 -30.27 9.94 -15.96
N THR A 25 -30.20 10.23 -14.67
CA THR A 25 -28.97 10.05 -13.89
C THR A 25 -28.75 8.55 -13.72
N VAL A 26 -27.92 7.96 -14.59
CA VAL A 26 -27.45 6.59 -14.34
C VAL A 26 -26.69 6.63 -13.02
N PRO A 27 -27.01 5.78 -12.03
CA PRO A 27 -26.25 5.73 -10.80
C PRO A 27 -24.78 5.46 -11.15
N ALA A 28 -23.91 6.41 -10.80
CA ALA A 28 -22.48 6.22 -10.90
C ALA A 28 -22.07 5.21 -9.82
N HIS A 29 -22.04 3.94 -10.19
CA HIS A 29 -21.55 2.88 -9.32
C HIS A 29 -20.04 3.08 -9.12
N ALA A 30 -19.68 3.49 -7.90
CA ALA A 30 -18.31 3.54 -7.45
C ALA A 30 -17.97 2.13 -6.94
N ASP A 31 -17.27 1.33 -7.75
CA ASP A 31 -16.97 -0.08 -7.47
C ASP A 31 -15.51 -0.37 -7.85
N LEU A 32 -14.91 -1.42 -7.29
CA LEU A 32 -13.67 -2.02 -7.83
C LEU A 32 -14.04 -3.17 -8.76
N LYS A 33 -13.67 -3.01 -10.04
CA LYS A 33 -13.88 -4.02 -11.06
C LYS A 33 -12.58 -4.68 -11.46
N LEU A 34 -12.66 -5.95 -11.85
CA LEU A 34 -11.55 -6.67 -12.43
C LEU A 34 -11.98 -7.25 -13.78
N CYS A 35 -11.22 -6.92 -14.81
CA CYS A 35 -11.38 -7.39 -16.16
C CYS A 35 -10.34 -8.47 -16.45
N ASN A 36 -10.80 -9.69 -16.62
CA ASN A 36 -9.99 -10.78 -17.10
C ASN A 36 -9.88 -10.69 -18.63
N THR A 37 -8.71 -10.29 -19.13
CA THR A 37 -8.44 -10.25 -20.57
C THR A 37 -7.70 -11.50 -21.05
N THR A 38 -7.52 -12.53 -20.23
CA THR A 38 -6.88 -13.78 -20.66
C THR A 38 -7.86 -14.69 -21.40
N ALA A 39 -7.35 -15.80 -21.93
CA ALA A 39 -8.16 -16.85 -22.53
C ALA A 39 -8.73 -17.86 -21.50
N GLY A 40 -8.23 -17.85 -20.25
CA GLY A 40 -8.60 -18.79 -19.19
C GLY A 40 -9.56 -18.20 -18.15
N ARG A 41 -10.19 -19.05 -17.34
CA ARG A 41 -10.92 -18.62 -16.13
C ARG A 41 -9.92 -18.28 -15.04
N VAL A 42 -10.16 -17.16 -14.36
CA VAL A 42 -9.27 -16.66 -13.32
C VAL A 42 -9.97 -16.64 -11.97
N GLY A 43 -9.34 -17.25 -10.98
CA GLY A 43 -9.68 -17.11 -9.57
C GLY A 43 -9.04 -15.85 -8.99
N VAL A 44 -9.79 -15.06 -8.23
CA VAL A 44 -9.29 -13.82 -7.63
C VAL A 44 -9.52 -13.81 -6.12
N SER A 45 -8.54 -13.30 -5.39
CA SER A 45 -8.64 -12.88 -4.00
C SER A 45 -8.21 -11.42 -3.87
N ILE A 46 -8.85 -10.69 -2.96
CA ILE A 46 -8.55 -9.29 -2.64
C ILE A 46 -8.16 -9.14 -1.18
N GLY A 47 -7.21 -8.25 -0.92
CA GLY A 47 -6.86 -7.75 0.39
C GLY A 47 -7.01 -6.23 0.44
N TYR A 48 -7.55 -5.71 1.53
CA TYR A 48 -7.66 -4.28 1.75
C TYR A 48 -7.59 -3.95 3.24
N LYS A 49 -7.32 -2.68 3.53
CA LYS A 49 -7.32 -2.16 4.89
C LYS A 49 -8.49 -1.21 5.06
N ASP A 50 -9.31 -1.46 6.07
CA ASP A 50 -10.40 -0.60 6.49
C ASP A 50 -10.16 -0.06 7.92
N GLY A 51 -11.19 0.53 8.52
CA GLY A 51 -11.13 1.07 9.88
C GLY A 51 -10.91 0.02 10.98
N GLU A 52 -11.22 -1.25 10.72
CA GLU A 52 -11.06 -2.36 11.67
C GLU A 52 -9.72 -3.08 11.49
N GLY A 53 -9.12 -2.97 10.31
CA GLY A 53 -7.78 -3.45 10.04
C GLY A 53 -7.65 -4.09 8.66
N TRP A 54 -6.75 -5.06 8.55
CA TRP A 54 -6.56 -5.82 7.32
C TRP A 54 -7.65 -6.87 7.14
N THR A 55 -8.13 -7.01 5.92
CA THR A 55 -9.12 -8.02 5.52
C THR A 55 -8.72 -8.62 4.19
N THR A 56 -8.84 -9.94 4.07
CA THR A 56 -8.75 -10.64 2.80
C THR A 56 -10.02 -11.40 2.51
N GLU A 57 -10.42 -11.40 1.25
CA GLU A 57 -11.61 -12.07 0.74
C GLU A 57 -11.27 -12.81 -0.57
N GLY A 58 -12.06 -13.83 -0.88
CA GLY A 58 -11.92 -14.65 -2.08
C GLY A 58 -12.90 -15.82 -2.00
N TRP A 59 -13.11 -16.66 -3.01
CA TRP A 59 -12.60 -16.54 -4.37
C TRP A 59 -13.70 -16.04 -5.29
N TRP A 60 -13.40 -15.00 -6.07
CA TRP A 60 -14.20 -14.69 -7.25
C TRP A 60 -13.74 -15.56 -8.41
N ASN A 61 -14.68 -16.03 -9.22
CA ASN A 61 -14.37 -16.76 -10.45
C ASN A 61 -14.79 -15.90 -11.64
N ILE A 62 -13.81 -15.44 -12.40
CA ILE A 62 -14.00 -14.50 -13.49
C ILE A 62 -13.75 -15.25 -14.80
N ALA A 63 -14.77 -15.29 -15.65
CA ALA A 63 -14.70 -15.95 -16.94
C ALA A 63 -13.65 -15.30 -17.86
N ALA A 64 -13.20 -16.05 -18.86
CA ALA A 64 -12.32 -15.52 -19.89
C ALA A 64 -12.98 -14.32 -20.59
N ARG A 65 -12.20 -13.27 -20.87
CA ARG A 65 -12.65 -12.07 -21.59
C ARG A 65 -13.87 -11.37 -20.96
N SER A 66 -14.05 -11.46 -19.64
CA SER A 66 -15.14 -10.81 -18.90
C SER A 66 -14.65 -9.86 -17.81
N CYS A 67 -15.53 -9.00 -17.33
CA CYS A 67 -15.26 -8.13 -16.18
C CYS A 67 -16.27 -8.38 -15.07
N GLU A 68 -15.80 -8.48 -13.84
CA GLU A 68 -16.63 -8.67 -12.65
C GLU A 68 -16.36 -7.59 -11.61
N THR A 69 -17.36 -7.33 -10.77
CA THR A 69 -17.21 -6.42 -9.64
C THR A 69 -16.76 -7.21 -8.42
N ILE A 70 -15.52 -6.97 -7.98
CA ILE A 70 -14.90 -7.71 -6.87
C ILE A 70 -15.06 -7.01 -5.52
N LEU A 71 -15.24 -5.68 -5.52
CA LEU A 71 -15.64 -4.93 -4.32
C LEU A 71 -16.71 -3.91 -4.69
N ARG A 72 -17.83 -3.95 -3.97
CA ARG A 72 -18.99 -3.08 -4.17
C ARG A 72 -18.89 -1.82 -3.33
N GLY A 73 -19.32 -0.70 -3.90
CA GLY A 73 -19.40 0.57 -3.19
C GLY A 73 -18.09 1.36 -3.23
N PRO A 74 -18.17 2.64 -2.82
CA PRO A 74 -17.08 3.58 -3.03
C PRO A 74 -15.82 3.12 -2.31
N LEU A 75 -14.71 3.12 -3.04
CA LEU A 75 -13.41 2.74 -2.49
C LEU A 75 -12.98 3.74 -1.43
N VAL A 76 -12.69 3.21 -0.23
CA VAL A 76 -12.30 3.99 0.96
C VAL A 76 -10.79 4.00 1.19
N ALA A 77 -10.08 3.04 0.60
CA ALA A 77 -8.63 2.97 0.59
C ALA A 77 -8.06 3.36 -0.78
N ARG A 78 -6.80 3.81 -0.80
CA ARG A 78 -6.02 4.03 -2.03
C ARG A 78 -5.38 2.75 -2.55
N PHE A 79 -4.93 1.89 -1.65
CA PHE A 79 -4.21 0.68 -2.01
C PHE A 79 -5.08 -0.54 -1.76
N TYR A 80 -5.25 -1.36 -2.80
CA TYR A 80 -5.86 -2.67 -2.74
C TYR A 80 -4.82 -3.70 -3.16
N TYR A 81 -4.94 -4.91 -2.64
CA TYR A 81 -4.01 -5.99 -2.90
C TYR A 81 -4.79 -7.10 -3.60
N LEU A 82 -4.24 -7.65 -4.67
CA LEU A 82 -4.90 -8.72 -5.41
C LEU A 82 -3.97 -9.92 -5.56
N TYR A 83 -4.55 -11.10 -5.50
CA TYR A 83 -3.92 -12.35 -5.89
C TYR A 83 -4.86 -13.02 -6.88
N ALA A 84 -4.32 -13.53 -7.98
CA ALA A 84 -5.13 -14.21 -8.98
C ALA A 84 -4.42 -15.44 -9.53
N VAL A 85 -5.20 -16.44 -9.93
CA VAL A 85 -4.71 -17.73 -10.45
C VAL A 85 -5.47 -18.07 -11.74
N ASP A 86 -4.76 -18.41 -12.80
CA ASP A 86 -5.39 -18.97 -14.01
C ASP A 86 -5.69 -20.46 -13.75
N TYR A 87 -6.97 -20.81 -13.71
CA TYR A 87 -7.42 -22.17 -13.44
C TYR A 87 -7.31 -23.11 -14.64
N ASP A 88 -7.20 -22.57 -15.86
CA ASP A 88 -7.18 -23.36 -17.09
C ASP A 88 -5.75 -23.60 -17.60
N HIS A 89 -4.92 -22.56 -17.61
CA HIS A 89 -3.55 -22.64 -18.14
C HIS A 89 -2.48 -22.72 -17.04
N GLY A 90 -2.87 -22.45 -15.78
CA GLY A 90 -1.93 -22.30 -14.68
C GLY A 90 -1.19 -20.96 -14.72
N GLY A 91 -0.48 -20.66 -13.64
CA GLY A 91 0.17 -19.37 -13.43
C GLY A 91 -0.63 -18.48 -12.48
N GLU A 92 0.04 -17.44 -11.98
CA GLU A 92 -0.50 -16.56 -10.96
C GLU A 92 -0.07 -15.11 -11.17
N TRP A 93 -0.97 -14.19 -10.82
CA TRP A 93 -0.65 -12.80 -10.58
C TRP A 93 -0.40 -12.64 -9.10
N ALA A 94 0.87 -12.68 -8.73
CA ALA A 94 1.33 -12.60 -7.36
C ALA A 94 2.26 -11.40 -7.15
N GLY A 95 2.33 -10.93 -5.90
CA GLY A 95 3.23 -9.86 -5.50
C GLY A 95 3.90 -10.14 -4.16
N ARG A 96 4.32 -9.07 -3.48
CA ARG A 96 5.12 -9.17 -2.24
C ARG A 96 4.35 -8.83 -0.98
N ALA A 97 3.07 -8.48 -1.09
CA ALA A 97 2.20 -8.25 0.05
C ALA A 97 1.64 -9.59 0.54
N PHE A 98 2.28 -10.19 1.55
CA PHE A 98 1.82 -11.48 2.06
C PHE A 98 0.57 -11.35 2.92
N MET A 99 -0.46 -12.11 2.58
CA MET A 99 -1.75 -12.12 3.28
C MET A 99 -2.32 -13.54 3.37
N CYS A 100 -3.41 -13.71 4.13
CA CYS A 100 -4.00 -15.02 4.39
C CYS A 100 -5.05 -15.40 3.35
N THR A 101 -5.06 -16.67 2.91
CA THR A 101 -6.07 -17.24 2.00
C THR A 101 -6.52 -18.64 2.45
N ARG A 102 -7.53 -19.20 1.76
CA ARG A 102 -8.01 -20.59 1.92
C ARG A 102 -8.48 -21.15 0.57
N ASP A 103 -8.68 -22.46 0.50
CA ASP A 103 -9.14 -23.16 -0.71
C ASP A 103 -10.56 -22.82 -1.18
N LYS A 104 -11.46 -22.48 -0.26
CA LYS A 104 -12.88 -22.16 -0.55
C LYS A 104 -13.16 -20.69 -0.31
N GLU A 105 -14.33 -20.21 -0.72
CA GLU A 105 -14.78 -18.84 -0.43
C GLU A 105 -14.60 -18.49 1.06
N PHE A 106 -14.07 -17.30 1.32
CA PHE A 106 -13.57 -16.87 2.61
C PHE A 106 -13.60 -15.35 2.77
N THR A 107 -13.69 -14.95 4.04
CA THR A 107 -13.34 -13.63 4.53
C THR A 107 -12.49 -13.81 5.78
N ILE A 108 -11.29 -13.24 5.80
CA ILE A 108 -10.33 -13.38 6.90
C ILE A 108 -9.92 -11.99 7.37
N ARG A 109 -10.11 -11.73 8.67
CA ARG A 109 -9.60 -10.52 9.32
C ARG A 109 -8.17 -10.77 9.82
N GLY A 110 -7.27 -9.83 9.57
CA GLY A 110 -5.87 -9.87 9.97
C GLY A 110 -4.99 -10.76 9.08
N ILE A 111 -3.77 -10.28 8.79
CA ILE A 111 -2.77 -10.94 7.93
C ILE A 111 -1.67 -11.66 8.73
N GLU A 112 -1.75 -11.64 10.05
CA GLU A 112 -0.74 -12.22 10.92
C GLU A 112 -0.98 -13.71 11.13
N GLN A 113 0.12 -14.46 11.26
CA GLN A 113 0.16 -15.87 11.66
C GLN A 113 -0.78 -16.78 10.82
N CYS A 114 -0.89 -16.54 9.50
CA CYS A 114 -1.81 -17.29 8.62
C CYS A 114 -1.73 -18.80 8.83
N LEU A 115 -0.51 -19.36 8.76
CA LEU A 115 -0.28 -20.80 8.89
C LEU A 115 -0.71 -21.34 10.26
N ALA A 116 -0.38 -20.63 11.36
CA ALA A 116 -0.77 -21.06 12.71
C ALA A 116 -2.29 -20.98 12.94
N ARG A 117 -2.99 -20.15 12.17
CA ARG A 117 -4.45 -20.01 12.16
C ARG A 117 -5.14 -20.97 11.18
N GLY A 118 -4.38 -21.81 10.47
CA GLY A 118 -4.89 -22.75 9.47
C GLY A 118 -5.35 -22.07 8.17
N TYR A 119 -4.60 -21.05 7.75
CA TYR A 119 -4.72 -20.35 6.47
C TYR A 119 -3.41 -20.46 5.69
N ASP A 120 -3.49 -20.32 4.38
CA ASP A 120 -2.31 -20.21 3.53
C ASP A 120 -1.74 -18.80 3.57
N ARG A 121 -0.45 -18.66 3.25
CA ARG A 121 0.23 -17.36 3.18
C ARG A 121 0.71 -17.14 1.75
N VAL A 122 -0.02 -16.31 1.00
CA VAL A 122 0.25 -16.04 -0.41
C VAL A 122 0.57 -14.56 -0.65
N GLY A 123 1.28 -14.27 -1.73
CA GLY A 123 1.75 -12.93 -2.07
C GLY A 123 0.81 -12.21 -3.02
N PHE A 124 0.26 -11.08 -2.59
CA PHE A 124 -0.62 -10.21 -3.37
C PHE A 124 0.19 -9.09 -4.05
N PHE A 125 -0.21 -8.68 -5.24
CA PHE A 125 0.29 -7.48 -5.91
C PHE A 125 -0.56 -6.27 -5.52
N GLU A 126 0.06 -5.10 -5.37
CA GLU A 126 -0.67 -3.88 -5.04
C GLU A 126 -1.25 -3.23 -6.30
N VAL A 127 -2.43 -2.64 -6.09
CA VAL A 127 -3.13 -1.76 -7.00
C VAL A 127 -3.27 -0.41 -6.32
N ASP A 128 -2.61 0.61 -6.88
CA ASP A 128 -2.80 2.00 -6.50
C ASP A 128 -3.98 2.60 -7.28
N THR A 129 -5.07 2.90 -6.58
CA THR A 129 -6.27 3.50 -7.18
C THR A 129 -6.16 5.01 -7.30
N GLN A 130 -5.05 5.63 -6.87
CA GLN A 130 -4.84 7.09 -6.88
C GLN A 130 -5.97 7.86 -6.18
N ASP A 131 -6.44 7.33 -5.05
CA ASP A 131 -7.55 7.90 -4.25
C ASP A 131 -8.90 7.97 -5.00
N GLN A 132 -9.04 7.25 -6.11
CA GLN A 132 -10.29 7.17 -6.86
C GLN A 132 -11.31 6.29 -6.12
N ARG A 133 -12.58 6.73 -6.14
CA ARG A 133 -13.69 5.99 -5.53
C ARG A 133 -14.16 4.78 -6.36
N ALA A 134 -13.71 4.67 -7.60
CA ALA A 134 -13.99 3.58 -8.51
C ALA A 134 -12.72 3.26 -9.29
N TRP A 135 -12.44 1.98 -9.51
CA TRP A 135 -11.23 1.56 -10.21
C TRP A 135 -11.47 0.26 -10.99
N THR A 136 -10.73 0.06 -12.07
CA THR A 136 -10.78 -1.17 -12.86
C THR A 136 -9.38 -1.71 -13.07
N VAL A 137 -9.15 -2.95 -12.63
CA VAL A 137 -7.91 -3.69 -12.85
C VAL A 137 -8.06 -4.57 -14.07
N GLN A 138 -7.02 -4.65 -14.91
CA GLN A 138 -6.97 -5.55 -16.05
C GLN A 138 -5.93 -6.63 -15.81
N LEU A 139 -6.33 -7.89 -15.93
CA LEU A 139 -5.42 -9.04 -15.92
C LEU A 139 -5.16 -9.47 -17.37
N THR A 140 -3.88 -9.57 -17.73
CA THR A 140 -3.40 -9.97 -19.06
C THR A 140 -2.53 -11.21 -18.94
N ASP A 141 -2.40 -11.95 -20.05
CA ASP A 141 -1.62 -13.20 -20.12
C ASP A 141 -0.12 -13.00 -19.82
N ASP A 142 0.42 -11.79 -20.05
CA ASP A 142 1.82 -11.41 -19.78
C ASP A 142 2.11 -11.23 -18.28
N GLY A 143 1.46 -12.01 -17.42
CA GLY A 143 1.43 -11.86 -15.96
C GLY A 143 2.71 -11.22 -15.43
N GLN A 144 2.54 -10.06 -14.77
CA GLN A 144 3.57 -9.24 -14.11
C GLN A 144 3.97 -7.94 -14.84
N GLN A 145 3.30 -6.85 -14.49
CA GLN A 145 4.02 -5.65 -14.06
C GLN A 145 3.56 -5.25 -12.65
N ALA A 146 3.79 -6.15 -11.69
CA ALA A 146 3.82 -5.75 -10.29
C ALA A 146 4.91 -4.67 -10.14
N GLN A 147 4.50 -3.43 -9.83
CA GLN A 147 5.42 -2.35 -9.59
C GLN A 147 6.39 -2.72 -8.44
N PRO A 148 7.68 -2.35 -8.51
CA PRO A 148 8.62 -2.57 -7.41
C PRO A 148 8.24 -1.77 -6.17
N GLN A 149 7.50 -2.36 -5.24
CA GLN A 149 7.19 -1.73 -3.94
C GLN A 149 8.15 -2.09 -2.81
N PRO A 150 8.36 -1.24 -1.80
CA PRO A 150 9.01 -1.67 -0.57
C PRO A 150 8.23 -2.82 0.09
N PRO A 151 8.89 -3.78 0.80
CA PRO A 151 8.16 -4.75 1.61
C PRO A 151 7.24 -3.99 2.58
N MET A 152 5.96 -4.41 2.66
CA MET A 152 5.06 -3.89 3.69
C MET A 152 5.77 -4.04 5.04
N ALA A 153 6.04 -2.93 5.71
CA ALA A 153 6.63 -2.97 7.03
C ALA A 153 5.72 -3.83 7.91
N ALA A 154 6.30 -4.88 8.50
CA ALA A 154 5.69 -5.60 9.62
C ALA A 154 5.14 -4.58 10.64
N PRO A 155 4.13 -4.93 11.46
CA PRO A 155 3.66 -4.06 12.52
C PRO A 155 4.86 -3.49 13.29
N VAL A 156 5.10 -2.19 13.17
CA VAL A 156 6.17 -1.53 13.91
C VAL A 156 5.81 -1.76 15.38
N PRO A 157 6.64 -2.48 16.17
CA PRO A 157 6.36 -2.65 17.58
C PRO A 157 6.20 -1.26 18.21
N PRO A 158 5.24 -1.06 19.12
CA PRO A 158 5.05 0.24 19.76
C PRO A 158 6.38 0.71 20.34
N PRO A 159 6.73 2.01 20.21
CA PRO A 159 7.97 2.52 20.76
C PRO A 159 8.02 2.17 22.24
N ALA A 160 9.09 1.50 22.65
CA ALA A 160 9.32 1.17 24.05
C ALA A 160 9.17 2.47 24.88
N PRO A 161 8.50 2.43 26.04
CA PRO A 161 8.34 3.62 26.87
C PRO A 161 9.73 4.19 27.16
N GLY A 162 9.95 5.41 26.68
CA GLY A 162 11.25 6.07 26.73
C GLY A 162 11.76 6.14 28.16
N ARG A 163 12.99 5.65 28.39
CA ARG A 163 13.68 5.94 29.65
C ARG A 163 13.92 7.44 29.70
N ARG A 164 13.34 8.08 30.71
CA ARG A 164 13.57 9.47 31.07
C ARG A 164 15.09 9.74 31.05
N PRO A 165 15.58 10.72 30.26
CA PRO A 165 16.97 11.13 30.37
C PRO A 165 17.20 11.66 31.78
N THR A 166 18.09 11.01 32.53
CA THR A 166 18.64 11.58 33.78
C THR A 166 19.38 12.85 33.42
N SER A 167 18.77 13.99 33.71
CA SER A 167 19.40 15.31 33.66
C SER A 167 20.45 15.40 34.76
N SER A 168 21.70 15.12 34.43
CA SER A 168 22.83 15.42 35.32
C SER A 168 24.10 15.66 34.52
N SER A 169 24.22 16.87 33.98
CA SER A 169 25.51 17.52 33.78
C SER A 169 25.27 19.02 33.66
N GLN A 170 25.39 19.71 34.79
CA GLN A 170 25.58 21.16 34.81
C GLN A 170 26.87 21.52 34.04
N PRO A 171 26.95 22.70 33.40
CA PRO A 171 28.19 23.21 32.87
C PRO A 171 29.00 23.87 34.00
N GLU A 172 30.08 23.22 34.41
CA GLU A 172 31.04 23.78 35.37
C GLU A 172 31.85 24.90 34.69
N THR A 173 31.70 26.10 35.21
CA THR A 173 32.38 27.35 34.86
C THR A 173 33.91 27.15 34.83
N ARG A 174 34.51 27.38 33.65
CA ARG A 174 35.97 27.50 33.49
C ARG A 174 36.47 28.76 34.20
N GLN A 175 36.93 28.60 35.45
CA GLN A 175 37.77 29.60 36.11
C GLN A 175 39.19 29.52 35.52
N ALA A 176 39.72 30.66 35.08
CA ALA A 176 41.05 30.78 34.50
C ALA A 176 42.17 30.64 35.56
N ALA A 177 43.20 29.85 35.25
CA ALA A 177 44.44 29.79 36.02
C ALA A 177 45.60 30.46 35.24
N PRO A 178 46.54 31.14 35.92
CA PRO A 178 47.59 31.91 35.25
C PRO A 178 48.78 31.05 34.81
N ARG A 179 49.47 31.56 33.78
CA ARG A 179 50.65 30.97 33.11
C ARG A 179 51.79 30.67 34.08
N SER A 180 52.38 29.48 33.94
CA SER A 180 53.74 29.18 34.37
C SER A 180 54.59 28.69 33.19
N THR A 181 55.75 29.33 33.08
CA THR A 181 56.80 29.32 32.05
C THR A 181 57.46 27.94 31.82
N PRO A 182 57.97 27.61 30.62
CA PRO A 182 58.64 26.34 30.35
C PRO A 182 60.16 26.39 30.62
N LEU A 183 60.73 25.25 31.04
CA LEU A 183 62.19 25.00 31.04
C LEU A 183 62.55 23.80 30.14
N PRO A 184 63.75 23.81 29.52
CA PRO A 184 64.15 22.87 28.47
C PRO A 184 65.01 21.70 28.97
N GLY A 185 64.93 20.55 28.28
CA GLY A 185 66.05 19.60 28.20
C GLY A 185 65.75 18.09 28.36
N ALA A 186 65.63 17.39 27.22
CA ALA A 186 66.14 16.03 26.90
C ALA A 186 65.56 14.77 27.62
N PRO A 187 65.80 13.54 27.10
CA PRO A 187 65.80 13.08 25.71
C PRO A 187 64.93 11.81 25.48
N LEU A 188 64.95 11.36 24.22
CA LEU A 188 64.31 10.18 23.62
C LEU A 188 64.50 8.86 24.37
N GLY A 189 63.42 8.07 24.45
CA GLY A 189 63.44 6.67 24.89
C GLY A 189 62.45 5.82 24.09
N SER A 190 63.01 5.04 23.16
CA SER A 190 62.36 4.06 22.30
C SER A 190 61.91 2.82 23.07
N GLY A 191 60.75 2.24 22.74
CA GLY A 191 60.31 0.95 23.30
C GLY A 191 59.04 0.37 22.66
N LEU A 192 59.21 -0.38 21.56
CA LEU A 192 58.30 -1.44 21.09
C LEU A 192 58.73 -2.79 21.76
N PRO A 193 58.11 -3.95 21.44
CA PRO A 193 56.74 -4.38 21.70
C PRO A 193 56.72 -5.75 22.42
N GLY A 194 55.56 -6.26 22.86
CA GLY A 194 55.49 -7.68 23.23
C GLY A 194 54.16 -8.15 23.83
N GLY A 195 53.59 -9.22 23.26
CA GLY A 195 52.66 -10.09 23.99
C GLY A 195 51.40 -10.57 23.24
N LEU A 196 51.55 -11.44 22.25
CA LEU A 196 50.67 -12.62 22.07
C LEU A 196 51.55 -13.86 22.42
N PRO A 197 51.02 -15.04 22.81
CA PRO A 197 49.81 -15.72 22.32
C PRO A 197 48.99 -16.34 23.49
N THR A 198 47.91 -17.14 23.41
CA THR A 198 47.50 -18.32 22.62
C THR A 198 46.18 -18.76 23.27
N GLY A 199 45.22 -19.35 22.54
CA GLY A 199 44.13 -20.09 23.20
C GLY A 199 42.90 -20.41 22.34
N VAL A 200 42.97 -21.51 21.59
CA VAL A 200 41.83 -22.25 20.98
C VAL A 200 41.59 -23.50 21.85
N PRO A 201 40.37 -24.04 21.98
CA PRO A 201 39.91 -25.13 21.09
C PRO A 201 38.41 -24.98 20.69
N ALA A 202 38.03 -25.14 19.42
CA ALA A 202 37.63 -26.38 18.76
C ALA A 202 36.49 -27.15 19.47
N PHE A 203 35.25 -26.89 19.07
CA PHE A 203 34.08 -27.71 19.40
C PHE A 203 33.67 -28.54 18.18
N THR A 204 33.74 -29.85 18.33
CA THR A 204 33.31 -30.88 17.38
C THR A 204 31.82 -31.18 17.59
N ALA A 205 31.05 -31.24 16.51
CA ALA A 205 29.67 -31.71 16.50
C ALA A 205 29.60 -33.21 16.09
N PRO A 206 28.67 -34.01 16.65
CA PRO A 206 28.29 -35.28 16.07
C PRO A 206 26.97 -35.20 15.28
N ARG A 207 26.82 -36.23 14.45
CA ARG A 207 25.88 -36.45 13.34
C ARG A 207 24.40 -36.48 13.67
#